data_AF-A0A2V6BF48-F1
#
_entry.id   AF-A0A2V6BF48-F1
#
_cell.length_a   1.000
_cell.length_b   1.000
_cell.length_c   1.000
_cell.angle_alpha   90.00
_cell.angle_beta   90.00
_cell.angle_gamma   90.00
#
_symmetry.space_group_name_H-M   'P 1'
#
loop_
_entity.id
_entity.type
_entity.pdbx_description
1 polymer ?
#
loop_
_entity_poly.entity_id
_entity_poly.type
_entity_poly.pdbx_seq_one_letter_code
_entity_poly.pdbx_strand_id
1 'polypeptide(L)'
;FFIPPNVPHSPQRPPDTVGVVVERRRPPGEKEHVIFYCENCGALVEDIHFDCADIVEHFSRAMLDFWNDDARRTCKNCGKKVEKARPMESL
;
A
#
# COMPACT_ATOMS: atom_id res chain seq x y z
N PHE A 1 -2.28 -4.09 -19.76
CA PHE A 1 -1.12 -3.51 -19.05
C PHE A 1 -0.47 -4.62 -18.23
N PHE A 2 0.85 -4.59 -18.06
CA PHE A 2 1.61 -5.56 -17.25
C PHE A 2 2.53 -4.79 -16.30
N ILE A 3 2.49 -5.13 -15.02
CA ILE A 3 3.38 -4.55 -14.01
C ILE A 3 4.51 -5.56 -13.77
N PRO A 4 5.77 -5.21 -14.07
CA PRO A 4 6.90 -6.05 -13.74
C PRO A 4 6.99 -6.31 -12.22
N PRO A 5 7.60 -7.44 -11.80
CA PRO A 5 7.82 -7.71 -10.39
C PRO A 5 8.55 -6.56 -9.68
N ASN A 6 8.20 -6.34 -8.40
CA ASN A 6 8.82 -5.35 -7.50
C ASN A 6 8.70 -3.88 -7.94
N VAL A 7 7.84 -3.56 -8.91
CA VAL A 7 7.50 -2.15 -9.22
C VAL A 7 6.45 -1.65 -8.23
N PRO A 8 6.77 -0.67 -7.36
CA PRO A 8 5.79 -0.08 -6.46
C PRO A 8 4.69 0.61 -7.28
N HIS A 9 3.43 0.34 -6.96
CA HIS A 9 2.29 0.89 -7.66
C HIS A 9 1.16 1.20 -6.69
N SER A 10 0.39 2.26 -6.97
CA SER A 10 -0.73 2.71 -6.13
C SER A 10 -1.97 2.88 -7.01
N PRO A 11 -2.80 1.83 -7.17
CA PRO A 11 -3.97 1.88 -8.04
C PRO A 11 -4.97 2.96 -7.59
N GLN A 12 -5.31 3.88 -8.49
CA GLN A 12 -6.35 4.90 -8.28
C GLN A 12 -7.56 4.57 -9.17
N ARG A 13 -8.75 4.54 -8.59
CA ARG A 13 -10.00 4.16 -9.29
C ARG A 13 -11.10 5.19 -9.04
N PRO A 14 -11.40 6.08 -10.01
CA PRO A 14 -12.54 6.98 -9.93
C PRO A 14 -13.88 6.21 -9.89
N PRO A 15 -14.98 6.88 -9.47
CA PRO A 15 -16.32 6.31 -9.49
C PRO A 15 -16.73 5.77 -10.87
N ASP A 16 -17.65 4.81 -10.89
CA ASP A 16 -18.24 4.23 -12.11
C ASP A 16 -17.25 3.54 -13.06
N THR A 17 -16.15 2.99 -12.52
CA THR A 17 -15.15 2.22 -13.27
C THR A 17 -15.08 0.75 -12.85
N VAL A 18 -14.71 -0.13 -13.79
CA VAL A 18 -14.46 -1.56 -13.54
C VAL A 18 -13.05 -1.91 -14.02
N GLY A 19 -12.29 -2.65 -13.20
CA GLY A 19 -10.97 -3.16 -13.57
C GLY A 19 -10.80 -4.63 -13.19
N VAL A 20 -10.20 -5.41 -14.10
CA VAL A 20 -9.87 -6.82 -13.88
C VAL A 20 -8.39 -6.93 -13.55
N VAL A 21 -8.07 -7.63 -12.46
CA VAL A 21 -6.70 -7.89 -12.00
C VAL A 21 -6.49 -9.40 -11.98
N VAL A 22 -5.34 -9.85 -12.50
CA VAL A 22 -4.93 -11.25 -12.49
C VAL A 22 -3.54 -11.33 -11.88
N GLU A 23 -3.44 -12.10 -10.80
CA GLU A 23 -2.21 -12.30 -10.02
C GLU A 23 -1.95 -13.77 -9.79
N ARG A 24 -0.71 -14.12 -9.46
CA ARG A 24 -0.33 -15.47 -9.03
C ARG A 24 -0.36 -15.54 -7.51
N ARG A 25 -0.91 -16.62 -6.95
CA ARG A 25 -0.80 -16.89 -5.50
C ARG A 25 0.67 -17.06 -5.11
N ARG A 26 1.08 -16.39 -4.04
CA ARG A 26 2.44 -16.51 -3.52
C ARG A 26 2.63 -17.84 -2.78
N PRO A 27 3.72 -18.57 -3.03
CA PRO A 27 4.11 -19.69 -2.18
C PRO A 27 4.53 -19.17 -0.79
N PRO A 28 4.48 -20.03 0.25
CA PRO A 28 4.95 -19.65 1.59
C PRO A 28 6.38 -19.11 1.56
N GLY A 29 6.61 -17.97 2.23
CA GLY A 29 7.91 -17.32 2.29
C GLY A 29 8.18 -16.29 1.18
N GLU A 30 7.39 -16.28 0.09
CA GLU A 30 7.42 -15.19 -0.90
C GLU A 30 6.55 -14.04 -0.41
N LYS A 31 7.18 -13.03 0.20
CA LYS A 31 6.49 -11.91 0.87
C LYS A 31 5.90 -10.92 -0.12
N GLU A 32 4.73 -10.39 0.23
CA GLU A 32 4.17 -9.17 -0.34
C GLU A 32 4.59 -7.95 0.49
N HIS A 33 4.54 -6.79 -0.13
CA HIS A 33 4.91 -5.51 0.47
C HIS A 33 3.77 -4.50 0.40
N VAL A 34 3.53 -3.77 1.49
CA VAL A 34 2.78 -2.50 1.46
C VAL A 34 3.72 -1.39 1.86
N ILE A 35 3.93 -0.45 0.93
CA ILE A 35 4.95 0.60 1.07
C ILE A 35 4.27 1.96 1.15
N PHE A 36 4.69 2.77 2.13
CA PHE A 36 4.26 4.15 2.30
C PHE A 36 5.44 5.10 2.17
N TYR A 37 5.25 6.17 1.42
CA TYR A 37 6.24 7.23 1.21
C TYR A 37 5.75 8.54 1.82
N CYS A 38 6.69 9.41 2.18
CA CYS A 38 6.40 10.71 2.73
C CYS A 38 6.00 11.68 1.62
N GLU A 39 4.82 12.27 1.71
CA GLU A 39 4.32 13.25 0.73
C GLU A 39 5.13 14.55 0.72
N ASN A 40 5.86 14.86 1.79
CA ASN A 40 6.67 16.07 1.89
C ASN A 40 8.07 15.91 1.28
N CYS A 41 8.76 14.80 1.54
CA CYS A 41 10.16 14.63 1.15
C CYS A 41 10.46 13.38 0.32
N GLY A 42 9.45 12.58 -0.03
CA GLY A 42 9.60 11.37 -0.84
C GLY A 42 10.29 10.19 -0.16
N ALA A 43 10.78 10.35 1.08
CA ALA A 43 11.44 9.29 1.82
C ALA A 43 10.48 8.12 2.11
N LEU A 44 11.02 6.90 2.13
CA LEU A 44 10.33 5.73 2.65
C LEU A 44 9.92 5.97 4.12
N VAL A 45 8.64 5.79 4.41
CA VAL A 45 8.09 5.90 5.77
C VAL A 45 8.01 4.52 6.40
N GLU A 46 7.41 3.57 5.69
CA GLU A 46 7.21 2.20 6.16
C GLU A 46 7.18 1.23 4.96
N ASP A 47 7.75 0.04 5.14
CA ASP A 47 7.66 -1.09 4.21
C ASP A 47 7.24 -2.35 4.98
N ILE A 48 5.96 -2.69 4.89
CA ILE A 48 5.37 -3.81 5.64
C ILE A 48 5.45 -5.07 4.81
N HIS A 49 6.16 -6.08 5.32
CA HIS A 49 6.33 -7.37 4.67
C HIS A 49 5.40 -8.42 5.30
N PHE A 50 4.68 -9.20 4.50
CA PHE A 50 3.74 -10.21 5.01
C PHE A 50 3.55 -11.36 4.02
N ASP A 51 3.20 -12.55 4.54
CA ASP A 51 2.72 -13.65 3.68
C ASP A 51 1.26 -13.38 3.28
N CYS A 52 0.97 -13.41 1.98
CA CYS A 52 -0.37 -13.13 1.45
C CYS A 52 -1.03 -14.42 0.93
N ALA A 53 -1.64 -15.18 1.85
CA ALA A 53 -2.45 -16.35 1.49
C ALA A 53 -3.90 -15.95 1.13
N ASP A 54 -4.46 -15.01 1.90
CA ASP A 54 -5.74 -14.35 1.62
C ASP A 54 -5.49 -12.85 1.47
N ILE A 55 -5.70 -12.30 0.27
CA ILE A 55 -5.45 -10.90 -0.01
C ILE A 55 -6.40 -9.97 0.74
N VAL A 56 -7.66 -10.37 0.95
CA VAL A 56 -8.64 -9.52 1.62
C VAL A 56 -8.28 -9.38 3.08
N GLU A 57 -7.99 -10.48 3.76
CA GLU A 57 -7.66 -10.46 5.19
C GLU A 57 -6.28 -9.86 5.44
N HIS A 58 -5.24 -10.39 4.79
CA HIS A 58 -3.86 -10.11 5.16
C HIS A 58 -3.42 -8.71 4.74
N PHE A 59 -3.83 -8.26 3.54
CA PHE A 59 -3.57 -6.90 3.11
C PHE A 59 -4.31 -5.88 3.99
N SER A 60 -5.57 -6.14 4.33
CA SER A 60 -6.35 -5.26 5.23
C SER A 60 -5.69 -5.14 6.60
N ARG A 61 -5.18 -6.25 7.15
CA ARG A 61 -4.42 -6.24 8.41
C ARG A 61 -3.16 -5.39 8.29
N ALA A 62 -2.33 -5.59 7.26
CA ALA A 62 -1.13 -4.79 7.02
C ALA A 62 -1.42 -3.29 6.87
N MET A 63 -2.53 -2.93 6.22
CA MET A 63 -2.98 -1.55 6.11
C MET A 63 -3.39 -0.97 7.47
N LEU A 64 -4.18 -1.69 8.26
CA LEU A 64 -4.63 -1.25 9.58
C LEU A 64 -3.47 -1.10 10.56
N ASP A 65 -2.50 -2.00 10.50
CA ASP A 65 -1.24 -1.98 11.24
C ASP A 65 -0.46 -0.67 11.04
N PHE A 66 -0.48 -0.12 9.81
CA PHE A 66 0.05 1.21 9.54
C PHE A 66 -0.89 2.31 10.06
N TRP A 67 -2.18 2.25 9.68
CA TRP A 67 -3.10 3.35 9.91
C TRP A 67 -3.43 3.64 11.37
N ASN A 68 -3.34 2.63 12.23
CA ASN A 68 -3.65 2.70 13.66
C ASN A 68 -2.43 3.06 14.53
N ASP A 69 -1.25 3.27 13.93
CA ASP A 69 -0.02 3.59 14.66
C ASP A 69 0.58 4.91 14.14
N ASP A 70 0.52 5.94 14.99
CA ASP A 70 1.05 7.27 14.68
C ASP A 70 2.56 7.30 14.50
N ALA A 71 3.30 6.48 15.22
CA ALA A 71 4.76 6.40 15.12
C ALA A 71 5.17 5.78 13.77
N ARG A 72 4.49 4.71 13.35
CA ARG A 72 4.72 4.07 12.05
C ARG A 72 4.38 4.99 10.88
N ARG A 73 3.39 5.87 11.05
CA ARG A 73 2.98 6.86 10.04
C ARG A 73 3.85 8.10 9.99
N THR A 74 4.78 8.27 10.93
CA THR A 74 5.60 9.48 11.03
C THR A 74 6.90 9.29 10.28
N CYS A 75 7.14 10.13 9.28
CA CYS A 75 8.37 10.10 8.50
C CYS A 75 9.59 10.36 9.40
N LYS A 76 10.49 9.38 9.48
CA LYS A 76 11.72 9.46 10.28
C LYS A 76 12.71 10.52 9.77
N ASN A 77 12.57 10.94 8.51
CA ASN A 77 13.45 11.94 7.90
C ASN A 77 13.04 13.39 8.20
N CYS A 78 11.74 13.70 8.22
CA CYS A 78 11.27 15.09 8.35
C CYS A 78 10.14 15.31 9.38
N GLY A 79 9.69 14.27 10.07
CA GLY A 79 8.63 14.35 11.08
C GLY A 79 7.21 14.53 10.52
N LYS A 80 7.04 14.71 9.20
CA LYS A 80 5.70 14.77 8.59
C LYS A 80 5.01 13.40 8.74
N LYS A 81 3.80 13.43 9.29
CA LYS A 81 2.91 12.28 9.37
C LYS A 81 2.19 12.06 8.04
N VAL A 82 2.13 10.81 7.58
CA VAL A 82 1.38 10.40 6.38
C VAL A 82 -0.12 10.49 6.68
N GLU A 83 -0.83 11.21 5.83
CA GLU A 83 -2.27 11.42 5.93
C GLU A 83 -3.03 10.31 5.20
N LYS A 84 -4.27 10.02 5.64
CA LYS A 84 -5.12 9.05 4.95
C LYS A 84 -5.60 9.66 3.65
N ALA A 85 -5.39 8.95 2.54
CA ALA A 85 -5.91 9.36 1.24
C ALA A 85 -7.44 9.49 1.29
N ARG A 86 -7.96 10.48 0.55
CA ARG A 86 -9.40 10.67 0.35
C ARG A 86 -9.87 9.81 -0.83
N PRO A 87 -11.16 9.43 -0.87
CA PRO A 87 -11.74 8.80 -2.05
C PRO A 87 -11.49 9.65 -3.30
N MET A 88 -11.22 8.99 -4.43
CA MET A 88 -11.08 9.69 -5.71
C MET A 88 -12.45 10.23 -6.16
N GLU A 89 -12.47 11.49 -6.57
CA GLU A 89 -13.67 12.15 -7.12
C GLU A 89 -13.73 11.95 -8.64
N SER A 90 -14.92 12.10 -9.22
CA SER A 90 -15.07 12.21 -10.67
C SER A 90 -14.41 13.50 -11.16
N LEU A 91 -13.71 13.42 -12.29
CA LEU A 91 -13.17 14.60 -12.99
C LEU A 91 -14.30 15.52 -13.49
#